data_AF-A0A4U1ELN4-F1
#
_entry.id   AF-A0A4U1ELN4-F1
#
_cell.length_a   1.000
_cell.length_b   1.000
_cell.length_c   1.000
_cell.angle_alpha   90.00
_cell.angle_beta   90.00
_cell.angle_gamma   90.00
#
_symmetry.space_group_name_H-M   'P 1'
#
loop_
_entity.id
_entity.type
_entity.pdbx_description
1 polymer ?
#
loop_
_entity_poly.entity_id
_entity_poly.type
_entity_poly.pdbx_seq_one_letter_code
_entity_poly.pdbx_strand_id
1 'polypeptide(L)'
;LPDPSVFDHRWLEVQVATLTCPQRWVQYLQLLQESIWPGGLLPEYPRPVRTQEQKAAAEKQALQSLMGVLPDIVVEILGANKCRLSWSLVLESLQQPLINRHLIYCLWDVILEFLDLSASAEVSAITSSAADTPGSPRKMGISP
;
A
#
# COMPACT_ATOMS: atom_id res chain seq x y z
N LEU A 1 -8.50 -37.11 -0.79
CA LEU A 1 -7.61 -36.33 -1.67
C LEU A 1 -7.54 -34.93 -1.06
N PRO A 2 -6.38 -34.36 -0.72
CA PRO A 2 -6.35 -33.04 -0.08
C PRO A 2 -6.85 -31.95 -1.05
N ASP A 3 -7.68 -31.04 -0.56
CA ASP A 3 -8.30 -29.98 -1.36
C ASP A 3 -7.27 -29.02 -1.96
N PRO A 4 -7.39 -28.64 -3.25
CA PRO A 4 -6.44 -27.76 -3.93
C PRO A 4 -6.39 -26.35 -3.34
N SER A 5 -7.48 -25.87 -2.74
CA SER A 5 -7.55 -24.55 -2.08
C SER A 5 -6.63 -24.43 -0.86
N VAL A 6 -6.39 -25.53 -0.14
CA VAL A 6 -5.50 -25.56 1.03
C VAL A 6 -4.03 -25.41 0.60
N PHE A 7 -3.68 -25.88 -0.59
CA PHE A 7 -2.35 -25.70 -1.14
C PHE A 7 -2.09 -24.24 -1.54
N ASP A 8 -3.06 -23.58 -2.18
CA ASP A 8 -2.92 -22.18 -2.57
C ASP A 8 -2.79 -21.25 -1.35
N HIS A 9 -3.62 -21.46 -0.33
CA HIS A 9 -3.53 -20.70 0.92
C HIS A 9 -2.18 -20.89 1.62
N ARG A 10 -1.72 -22.13 1.77
CA ARG A 10 -0.45 -22.41 2.44
C ARG A 10 0.76 -21.93 1.63
N TRP A 11 0.67 -21.95 0.30
CA TRP A 11 1.70 -21.36 -0.55
C TRP A 11 1.75 -19.84 -0.38
N LEU A 12 0.61 -19.16 -0.36
CA LEU A 12 0.50 -17.72 -0.11
C LEU A 12 1.07 -17.35 1.26
N GLU A 13 0.72 -18.07 2.32
CA GLU A 13 1.23 -17.82 3.67
C GLU A 13 2.75 -17.95 3.74
N VAL A 14 3.32 -18.99 3.12
CA VAL A 14 4.77 -19.20 3.07
C VAL A 14 5.45 -18.07 2.28
N GLN A 15 4.86 -17.61 1.17
CA GLN A 15 5.40 -16.49 0.40
C GLN A 15 5.30 -15.18 1.18
N VAL A 16 4.17 -14.88 1.80
CA VAL A 16 3.99 -13.68 2.64
C VAL A 16 4.99 -13.69 3.78
N ALA A 17 5.13 -14.80 4.52
CA ALA A 17 6.10 -14.94 5.60
C ALA A 17 7.56 -14.80 5.10
N THR A 18 7.85 -15.29 3.89
CA THR A 18 9.18 -15.13 3.27
C THR A 18 9.45 -13.68 2.87
N LEU A 19 8.43 -12.94 2.45
CA LEU A 19 8.53 -11.53 2.07
C LEU A 19 8.54 -10.60 3.29
N THR A 20 7.80 -10.94 4.35
CA THR A 20 7.72 -10.15 5.59
C THR A 20 8.69 -10.60 6.68
N CYS A 21 9.64 -11.48 6.38
CA CYS A 21 10.62 -11.90 7.38
C CYS A 21 11.52 -10.72 7.82
N PRO A 22 11.91 -10.65 9.10
CA PRO A 22 12.69 -9.53 9.64
C PRO A 22 13.99 -9.25 8.88
N GLN A 23 14.62 -10.29 8.34
CA GLN A 23 15.86 -10.17 7.58
C GLN A 23 15.65 -9.45 6.24
N ARG A 24 14.48 -9.63 5.61
CA ARG A 24 14.13 -8.97 4.34
C ARG A 24 13.68 -7.52 4.58
N TRP A 25 13.07 -7.24 5.72
CA TRP A 25 12.78 -5.87 6.14
C TRP A 25 14.04 -5.01 6.23
N VAL A 26 15.14 -5.54 6.77
CA VAL A 26 16.41 -4.80 6.80
C VAL A 26 16.86 -4.44 5.38
N GLN A 27 16.74 -5.38 4.43
CA GLN A 27 17.09 -5.13 3.03
C GLN A 27 16.16 -4.10 2.38
N TYR A 28 14.85 -4.18 2.64
CA TYR A 28 13.89 -3.20 2.14
C TYR A 28 14.13 -1.80 2.71
N LEU A 29 14.41 -1.71 4.01
CA LEU A 29 14.74 -0.45 4.66
C LEU A 29 16.05 0.14 4.14
N GLN A 30 17.06 -0.70 3.86
CA GLN A 30 18.29 -0.27 3.21
C GLN A 30 18.04 0.20 1.78
N LEU A 31 17.26 -0.53 0.97
CA LEU A 31 16.91 -0.11 -0.38
C LEU A 31 16.15 1.21 -0.38
N LEU A 32 15.21 1.34 0.55
CA LEU A 32 14.41 2.53 0.75
C LEU A 32 15.31 3.70 1.17
N GLN A 33 16.19 3.47 2.15
CA GLN A 33 17.19 4.44 2.59
C GLN A 33 18.03 4.90 1.40
N GLU A 34 18.63 4.00 0.62
CA GLU A 34 19.46 4.38 -0.53
C GLU A 34 18.67 5.09 -1.64
N SER A 35 17.38 4.77 -1.81
CA SER A 35 16.52 5.43 -2.80
C SER A 35 16.10 6.86 -2.40
N ILE A 36 15.95 7.13 -1.10
CA ILE A 36 15.53 8.43 -0.58
C ILE A 36 16.75 9.30 -0.18
N TRP A 37 17.77 8.65 0.37
CA TRP A 37 19.00 9.19 0.97
C TRP A 37 20.20 8.27 0.65
N PRO A 38 20.82 8.41 -0.53
CA PRO A 38 21.99 7.61 -0.88
C PRO A 38 23.13 7.84 0.13
N GLY A 39 23.65 6.77 0.73
CA GLY A 39 24.66 6.86 1.79
C GLY A 39 24.14 7.29 3.17
N GLY A 40 22.82 7.34 3.37
CA GLY A 40 22.18 7.61 4.66
C GLY A 40 22.27 9.05 5.16
N LEU A 41 22.77 9.98 4.34
CA LEU A 41 22.89 11.38 4.69
C LEU A 41 21.68 12.17 4.18
N LEU A 42 21.08 12.99 5.05
CA LEU A 42 20.11 14.00 4.62
C LEU A 42 20.81 14.97 3.65
N PRO A 43 20.19 15.37 2.52
CA PRO A 43 20.76 16.37 1.65
C PRO A 43 20.88 17.66 2.45
N GLU A 44 22.12 18.14 2.63
CA GLU A 44 22.43 19.45 3.22
C GLU A 44 21.69 20.60 2.52
N TYR A 45 21.33 20.38 1.25
CA TYR A 45 20.59 21.32 0.43
C TYR A 45 19.20 20.78 0.09
N PRO A 46 18.12 21.57 0.23
CA PRO A 46 16.80 21.16 -0.21
C PRO A 46 16.86 20.75 -1.69
N ARG A 47 16.24 19.62 -2.02
CA ARG A 47 16.19 19.10 -3.40
C ARG A 47 15.84 20.26 -4.34
N PRO A 48 16.63 20.52 -5.40
CA PRO A 48 16.41 21.68 -6.25
C PRO A 48 14.95 21.65 -6.73
N VAL A 49 14.24 22.74 -6.44
CA VAL A 49 12.84 22.87 -6.82
C VAL A 49 12.77 22.67 -8.33
N ARG A 50 12.01 21.66 -8.76
CA ARG A 50 11.89 21.28 -10.16
C ARG A 50 11.59 22.54 -10.99
N THR A 51 12.45 22.84 -11.95
CA THR A 51 12.30 24.04 -12.78
C THR A 51 11.00 23.98 -13.57
N GLN A 52 10.43 25.14 -13.93
CA GLN A 52 9.16 25.19 -14.66
C GLN A 52 9.24 24.43 -15.99
N GLU A 53 10.40 24.48 -16.65
CA GLU A 53 10.67 23.71 -17.87
C GLU A 53 10.65 22.20 -17.63
N GLN A 54 11.28 21.73 -16.54
CA GLN A 54 11.25 20.32 -16.18
C GLN A 54 9.83 19.87 -15.85
N LYS A 55 9.02 20.70 -15.17
CA LYS A 55 7.60 20.39 -14.90
C LYS A 55 6.82 20.23 -16.20
N ALA A 56 6.93 21.20 -17.11
CA ALA A 56 6.27 21.16 -18.41
C ALA A 56 6.71 19.96 -19.27
N ALA A 57 7.99 19.58 -19.22
CA ALA A 57 8.50 18.41 -19.94
C ALA A 57 7.91 17.10 -19.40
N ALA A 58 7.85 16.93 -18.07
CA ALA A 58 7.22 15.76 -17.46
C ALA A 58 5.71 15.70 -17.71
N GLU A 59 5.03 16.85 -17.69
CA GLU A 59 3.61 16.93 -18.03
C GLU A 59 3.35 16.44 -19.45
N LYS A 60 4.12 16.91 -20.43
CA LYS A 60 3.99 16.46 -21.83
C LYS A 60 4.22 14.96 -21.96
N GLN A 61 5.26 14.43 -21.31
CA GLN A 61 5.55 12.99 -21.33
C GLN A 61 4.44 12.17 -20.66
N ALA A 62 3.93 12.63 -19.52
CA ALA A 62 2.82 11.98 -18.80
C ALA A 62 1.54 12.00 -19.64
N LEU A 63 1.21 13.13 -20.26
CA LEU A 63 0.04 13.27 -21.13
C LEU A 63 0.11 12.31 -22.33
N GLN A 64 1.28 12.19 -22.97
CA GLN A 64 1.48 11.20 -24.04
C GLN A 64 1.27 9.77 -23.54
N SER A 65 1.84 9.44 -22.38
CA SER A 65 1.70 8.12 -21.78
C SER A 65 0.23 7.81 -21.46
N LEU A 66 -0.49 8.77 -20.88
CA LEU A 66 -1.87 8.62 -20.45
C LEU A 66 -2.86 8.55 -21.63
N MET A 67 -2.52 9.18 -22.76
CA MET A 67 -3.22 8.97 -24.02
C MET A 67 -2.96 7.59 -24.63
N GLY A 68 -1.75 7.04 -24.47
CA GLY A 68 -1.41 5.70 -24.94
C GLY A 68 -2.03 4.55 -24.17
N VAL A 69 -2.48 4.78 -22.92
CA VAL A 69 -3.17 3.78 -22.09
C VAL A 69 -4.68 3.77 -22.34
N LEU A 70 -5.22 4.79 -23.03
CA LEU A 70 -6.66 4.90 -23.22
C LEU A 70 -7.16 3.85 -24.23
N PRO A 71 -8.21 3.08 -23.91
CA PRO A 71 -8.81 2.14 -24.85
C PRO A 71 -9.40 2.87 -26.07
N ASP A 72 -9.30 2.25 -27.26
CA ASP A 72 -9.78 2.84 -28.52
C ASP A 72 -11.26 3.24 -28.47
N ILE A 73 -12.10 2.43 -27.80
CA ILE A 73 -13.52 2.71 -27.62
C ILE A 73 -13.78 4.02 -26.87
N VAL A 74 -12.94 4.38 -25.90
CA VAL A 74 -13.07 5.63 -25.14
C VAL A 74 -12.72 6.82 -26.04
N VAL A 75 -11.66 6.67 -26.84
CA VAL A 75 -11.22 7.67 -27.82
C VAL A 75 -12.27 7.87 -28.91
N GLU A 76 -12.93 6.80 -29.34
CA GLU A 76 -13.99 6.83 -30.35
C GLU A 76 -15.25 7.54 -29.86
N ILE A 77 -15.68 7.25 -28.61
CA ILE A 77 -16.91 7.85 -28.05
C ILE A 77 -16.70 9.31 -27.63
N LEU A 78 -15.60 9.63 -26.94
CA LEU A 78 -15.36 10.98 -26.39
C LEU A 78 -14.58 11.89 -27.36
N GLY A 79 -13.82 11.31 -28.29
CA GLY A 79 -12.88 12.01 -29.15
C GLY A 79 -11.54 12.29 -28.47
N ALA A 80 -10.44 12.00 -29.18
CA ALA A 80 -9.07 12.18 -28.68
C ALA A 80 -8.79 13.59 -28.12
N ASN A 81 -9.35 14.64 -28.72
CA ASN A 81 -9.12 16.01 -28.28
C ASN A 81 -9.77 16.30 -26.91
N LYS A 82 -10.93 15.71 -26.63
CA LYS A 82 -11.62 15.86 -25.33
C LYS A 82 -10.86 15.10 -24.25
N CYS A 83 -10.46 13.87 -24.52
CA CYS A 83 -9.64 13.09 -23.59
C CYS A 83 -8.30 13.79 -23.29
N ARG A 84 -7.65 14.37 -24.30
CA ARG A 84 -6.40 15.12 -24.10
C ARG A 84 -6.60 16.34 -23.19
N LEU A 85 -7.68 17.08 -23.38
CA LEU A 85 -8.03 18.22 -22.52
C LEU A 85 -8.34 17.76 -21.09
N SER A 86 -9.11 16.69 -20.92
CA SER A 86 -9.41 16.11 -19.60
C SER A 86 -8.14 15.70 -18.87
N TRP A 87 -7.22 15.02 -19.54
CA TRP A 87 -5.93 14.66 -18.94
C TRP A 87 -5.02 15.84 -18.66
N SER A 88 -5.03 16.86 -19.51
CA SER A 88 -4.32 18.10 -19.24
C SER A 88 -4.80 18.74 -17.93
N LEU A 89 -6.12 18.79 -17.70
CA LEU A 89 -6.69 19.35 -16.48
C LEU A 89 -6.33 18.52 -15.23
N VAL A 90 -6.38 17.19 -15.35
CA VAL A 90 -5.95 16.29 -14.26
C VAL A 90 -4.48 16.49 -13.94
N LEU A 91 -3.62 16.57 -14.95
CA LEU A 91 -2.19 16.81 -14.77
C LEU A 91 -1.89 18.19 -14.18
N GLU A 92 -2.63 19.23 -14.59
CA GLU A 92 -2.53 20.57 -14.02
C GLU A 92 -2.91 20.59 -12.53
N SER A 93 -3.96 19.86 -12.15
CA SER A 93 -4.33 19.65 -10.74
C SER A 93 -3.22 18.95 -9.96
N LEU A 94 -2.63 17.89 -10.54
CA LEU A 94 -1.51 17.15 -9.95
C LEU A 94 -0.20 17.97 -9.89
N GLN A 95 -0.10 19.11 -10.56
CA GLN A 95 1.03 20.02 -10.38
C GLN A 95 0.88 20.91 -9.13
N GLN A 96 -0.31 20.98 -8.53
CA GLN A 96 -0.57 21.82 -7.37
C GLN A 96 -0.11 21.14 -6.07
N PRO A 97 0.86 21.72 -5.34
CA PRO A 97 1.44 21.07 -4.15
C PRO A 97 0.43 20.91 -3.01
N LEU A 98 -0.56 21.80 -2.91
CA LEU A 98 -1.61 21.72 -1.88
C LEU A 98 -2.56 20.55 -2.13
N ILE A 99 -3.03 20.38 -3.37
CA ILE A 99 -3.88 19.24 -3.75
C ILE A 99 -3.15 17.92 -3.49
N ASN A 100 -1.89 17.83 -3.93
CA ASN A 100 -1.08 16.63 -3.71
C ASN A 100 -0.90 16.32 -2.24
N ARG A 101 -0.67 17.34 -1.39
CA ARG A 101 -0.55 17.15 0.05
C ARG A 101 -1.83 16.58 0.66
N HIS A 102 -3.00 17.10 0.27
CA HIS A 102 -4.28 16.55 0.72
C HIS A 102 -4.49 15.12 0.23
N LEU A 103 -4.18 14.83 -1.04
CA LEU A 103 -4.28 13.48 -1.61
C LEU A 103 -3.43 12.47 -0.82
N ILE A 104 -2.22 12.86 -0.42
CA ILE A 104 -1.31 11.99 0.36
C ILE A 104 -1.89 11.70 1.74
N TYR A 105 -2.44 12.69 2.43
CA TYR A 105 -3.05 12.45 3.74
C TYR A 105 -4.31 11.59 3.64
N CYS A 106 -5.18 11.83 2.64
CA CYS A 106 -6.34 10.98 2.43
C CYS A 106 -5.94 9.53 2.10
N LEU A 107 -4.90 9.33 1.29
CA LEU A 107 -4.38 7.99 1.01
C LEU A 107 -3.82 7.33 2.27
N TRP A 108 -3.12 8.10 3.09
CA TRP A 108 -2.59 7.63 4.37
C TRP A 108 -3.72 7.21 5.32
N ASP A 109 -4.80 7.98 5.41
CA ASP A 109 -5.97 7.62 6.22
C ASP A 109 -6.58 6.29 5.78
N VAL A 110 -6.75 6.07 4.46
CA VAL A 110 -7.25 4.79 3.91
C VAL A 110 -6.31 3.62 4.21
N ILE A 111 -4.99 3.82 4.09
CA ILE A 111 -4.01 2.78 4.41
C ILE A 111 -4.04 2.44 5.90
N LEU A 112 -4.09 3.45 6.77
CA LEU A 112 -4.19 3.24 8.21
C LEU A 112 -5.48 2.52 8.59
N GLU A 113 -6.61 2.88 7.98
CA GLU A 113 -7.88 2.18 8.18
C GLU A 113 -7.77 0.71 7.78
N PHE A 114 -7.14 0.41 6.64
CA PHE A 114 -6.92 -0.98 6.19
C PHE A 114 -6.00 -1.76 7.14
N LEU A 115 -4.93 -1.13 7.64
CA LEU A 115 -3.97 -1.77 8.54
C LEU A 115 -4.57 -2.02 9.94
N ASP A 116 -5.32 -1.07 10.48
CA ASP A 116 -6.01 -1.20 11.78
C ASP A 116 -7.05 -2.33 11.74
N LEU A 117 -7.83 -2.40 10.64
CA LEU A 117 -8.80 -3.48 10.43
C LEU A 117 -8.14 -4.85 10.28
N SER A 118 -6.96 -4.90 9.67
CA SER A 118 -6.17 -6.14 9.54
C SER A 118 -5.60 -6.60 10.89
N ALA A 119 -5.19 -5.69 11.76
CA ALA A 119 -4.70 -6.03 13.10
C ALA A 119 -5.81 -6.57 14.02
N SER A 120 -7.05 -6.08 13.87
CA SER A 120 -8.20 -6.54 14.66
C SER A 120 -8.67 -7.95 14.26
N ALA A 121 -8.57 -8.32 12.98
CA ALA A 121 -8.94 -9.65 12.48
C ALA A 121 -8.11 -10.78 13.13
N GLU A 122 -6.83 -10.53 13.38
CA GLU A 122 -5.92 -11.49 14.04
C GLU A 122 -6.22 -11.62 15.55
N VAL A 123 -6.63 -10.54 16.21
CA VAL A 123 -6.93 -10.54 17.67
C VAL A 123 -8.23 -11.27 18.01
N SER A 124 -9.22 -11.24 17.11
CA SER A 124 -10.49 -11.93 17.32
C SER A 124 -10.34 -13.47 17.28
N ALA A 125 -9.44 -13.99 16.44
CA ALA A 125 -9.16 -15.43 16.37
C ALA A 125 -8.47 -15.98 17.63
N ILE A 126 -7.61 -15.18 18.27
CA ILE A 126 -6.83 -15.60 19.45
C ILE A 126 -7.70 -15.59 20.72
N THR A 127 -8.70 -14.71 20.80
CA THR A 127 -9.56 -14.57 22.00
C THR A 127 -10.74 -15.55 22.03
N SER A 128 -11.18 -16.09 20.88
CA SER A 128 -12.24 -17.10 20.83
C SER A 128 -11.77 -18.50 21.23
N SER A 129 -10.47 -18.82 21.14
CA SER A 129 -9.96 -20.16 21.44
C SER A 129 -9.75 -20.44 22.94
N ALA A 130 -9.89 -19.43 23.82
CA ALA A 130 -9.61 -19.57 25.25
C ALA A 130 -10.88 -19.68 26.14
N ALA A 131 -12.09 -19.72 25.56
CA ALA A 131 -13.34 -19.63 26.33
C ALA A 131 -14.07 -20.96 26.61
N ASP A 132 -13.56 -22.11 26.19
CA ASP A 132 -14.24 -23.40 26.42
C ASP A 132 -13.51 -24.32 27.42
N THR A 133 -13.81 -24.17 28.71
CA THR A 133 -13.97 -25.33 29.61
C THR A 133 -14.89 -25.01 30.80
N PRO A 134 -16.15 -25.48 30.81
CA PRO A 134 -17.00 -25.49 32.00
C PRO A 134 -16.97 -26.87 32.69
N GLY A 135 -16.72 -26.93 34.01
CA GLY A 135 -16.94 -28.17 34.77
C GLY A 135 -16.26 -28.30 36.14
N SER A 136 -16.88 -27.75 37.18
CA SER A 136 -16.80 -28.21 38.60
C SER A 136 -17.83 -29.37 38.80
N PRO A 137 -17.87 -30.25 39.85
CA PRO A 137 -17.37 -30.13 41.25
C PRO A 137 -16.87 -31.41 42.04
N ARG A 138 -16.30 -31.17 43.24
CA ARG A 138 -16.30 -31.96 44.53
C ARG A 138 -15.73 -33.41 44.64
N LYS A 139 -14.82 -33.64 45.62
CA LYS A 139 -15.08 -34.31 46.94
C LYS A 139 -13.79 -34.66 47.76
N MET A 140 -13.81 -34.24 49.04
CA MET A 140 -13.38 -34.89 50.31
C MET A 140 -12.07 -35.69 50.48
N GLY A 141 -11.40 -35.46 51.63
CA GLY A 141 -10.63 -36.46 52.40
C GLY A 141 -9.23 -35.97 52.83
N ILE A 142 -9.06 -35.38 54.03
CA ILE A 142 -8.57 -35.99 55.30
C ILE A 142 -7.04 -35.94 55.47
N SER A 143 -6.63 -35.44 56.66
CA SER A 143 -5.29 -35.20 57.21
C SER A 143 -4.39 -36.46 57.34
N PRO A 144 -3.15 -36.30 57.82
CA PRO A 144 -2.89 -36.20 59.27
C PRO A 144 -2.12 -34.95 59.70
#